data_AF-A0A918K3E7-F1
#
_entry.id   AF-A0A918K3E7-F1
#
_cell.length_a   1.000
_cell.length_b   1.000
_cell.length_c   1.000
_cell.angle_alpha   90.00
_cell.angle_beta   90.00
_cell.angle_gamma   90.00
#
_symmetry.space_group_name_H-M   'P 1'
#
loop_
_entity.id
_entity.type
_entity.pdbx_description
1 polymer ?
#
loop_
_entity_poly.entity_id
_entity_poly.type
_entity_poly.pdbx_seq_one_letter_code
_entity_poly.pdbx_strand_id
1 'polypeptide(L)'
;MPVPPSPVLRAAARWLERLPASSPARCRALFIHHADYSDLTPTQYEAAYTWLGENGLLEDLDRSAAVGELVFRAALASSGAPWLQDADVLVRGPEELPDDALRAAEALRLSEGEAYEQVSAVWGKVDTEARALIGSVGELALVALLAEAVDARVEHVAAHSDGFGYDIAVHARGRPLHIEAKSTVRRGRLAFYLSRHEYETMRRDPAWQLVAVQLTQGYEIAAVASVAAEWISAQVPQDGGPFGRWEACRLDVPPDAVVPGIPRLAPLLRAGTTGAMLRGGVGGVGG
;
A
#
# COMPACT_ATOMS: atom_id res chain seq x y z
N MET A 1 11.36 -10.82 8.46
CA MET A 1 12.70 -11.47 8.50
C MET A 1 13.41 -11.21 7.17
N PRO A 2 14.73 -11.33 7.03
CA PRO A 2 15.34 -11.31 5.70
C PRO A 2 14.79 -12.46 4.84
N VAL A 3 14.81 -12.29 3.51
CA VAL A 3 14.48 -13.36 2.55
C VAL A 3 15.30 -14.62 2.89
N PRO A 4 14.70 -15.83 2.91
CA PRO A 4 15.43 -17.05 3.23
C PRO A 4 16.63 -17.25 2.29
N PRO A 5 17.75 -17.82 2.78
CA PRO A 5 18.91 -18.09 1.94
C PRO A 5 18.58 -19.01 0.75
N SER A 6 19.24 -18.81 -0.39
CA SER A 6 19.03 -19.58 -1.63
C SER A 6 19.00 -21.11 -1.45
N PRO A 7 19.84 -21.74 -0.59
CA PRO A 7 19.74 -23.18 -0.31
C PRO A 7 18.40 -23.59 0.32
N VAL A 8 17.84 -22.77 1.21
CA VAL A 8 16.55 -23.02 1.88
C VAL A 8 15.40 -22.87 0.87
N LEU A 9 15.46 -21.86 0.00
CA LEU A 9 14.47 -21.67 -1.07
C LEU A 9 14.43 -22.85 -2.05
N ARG A 10 15.61 -23.35 -2.47
CA ARG A 10 15.72 -24.56 -3.31
C ARG A 10 15.16 -25.79 -2.62
N ALA A 11 15.48 -25.98 -1.35
CA ALA A 11 14.93 -27.08 -0.56
C ALA A 11 13.39 -26.98 -0.43
N ALA A 12 12.86 -25.77 -0.22
CA ALA A 12 11.42 -25.52 -0.11
C ALA A 12 10.68 -25.87 -1.40
N ALA A 13 11.22 -25.48 -2.57
CA ALA A 13 10.66 -25.87 -3.86
C ALA A 13 10.62 -27.40 -4.03
N ARG A 14 11.72 -28.09 -3.74
CA ARG A 14 11.80 -29.56 -3.83
C ARG A 14 10.83 -30.28 -2.89
N TRP A 15 10.61 -29.72 -1.70
CA TRP A 15 9.59 -30.22 -0.77
C TRP A 15 8.20 -30.17 -1.42
N LEU A 16 7.80 -29.01 -1.93
CA LEU A 16 6.48 -28.82 -2.52
C LEU A 16 6.29 -29.59 -3.83
N GLU A 17 7.33 -29.82 -4.62
CA GLU A 17 7.27 -30.69 -5.80
C GLU A 17 7.03 -32.17 -5.45
N ARG A 18 7.49 -32.61 -4.27
CA ARG A 18 7.48 -34.04 -3.88
C ARG A 18 6.34 -34.43 -2.95
N LEU A 19 5.90 -33.51 -2.08
CA LEU A 19 4.84 -33.77 -1.11
C LEU A 19 3.49 -34.22 -1.72
N PRO A 20 3.04 -33.73 -2.89
CA PRO A 20 1.80 -34.20 -3.50
C PRO A 20 1.82 -35.71 -3.80
N ALA A 21 3.00 -36.29 -4.06
CA ALA A 21 3.17 -37.69 -4.42
C ALA A 21 3.82 -38.55 -3.33
N SER A 22 4.18 -37.98 -2.17
CA SER A 22 4.94 -38.68 -1.14
C SER A 22 4.73 -38.10 0.26
N SER A 23 4.72 -38.99 1.26
CA SER A 23 4.66 -38.55 2.66
C SER A 23 5.93 -37.80 3.08
N PRO A 24 5.85 -36.92 4.10
CA PRO A 24 7.03 -36.19 4.57
C PRO A 24 8.20 -37.09 4.97
N ALA A 25 7.95 -38.25 5.56
CA ALA A 25 8.99 -39.21 5.94
C ALA A 25 9.71 -39.80 4.71
N ARG A 26 8.96 -40.10 3.63
CA ARG A 26 9.55 -40.60 2.37
C ARG A 26 10.36 -39.53 1.67
N CYS A 27 9.89 -38.27 1.65
CA CYS A 27 10.66 -37.15 1.11
C CYS A 27 11.98 -36.94 1.87
N ARG A 28 11.98 -37.01 3.20
CA ARG A 28 13.23 -36.93 4.00
C ARG A 28 14.23 -38.01 3.61
N ALA A 29 13.79 -39.27 3.54
CA ALA A 29 14.67 -40.37 3.13
C ALA A 29 15.23 -40.15 1.72
N LEU A 30 14.41 -39.65 0.79
CA LEU A 30 14.84 -39.30 -0.56
C LEU A 30 15.91 -38.21 -0.56
N PHE A 31 15.69 -37.12 0.16
CA PHE A 31 16.62 -35.98 0.22
C PHE A 31 17.95 -36.33 0.89
N ILE A 32 17.97 -37.30 1.80
CA ILE A 32 19.20 -37.75 2.48
C ILE A 32 20.02 -38.73 1.62
N HIS A 33 19.36 -39.65 0.91
CA HIS A 33 20.04 -40.81 0.34
C HIS A 33 20.19 -40.78 -1.18
N HIS A 34 19.43 -39.94 -1.90
CA HIS A 34 19.45 -39.93 -3.36
C HIS A 34 20.42 -38.89 -3.92
N ALA A 35 21.23 -39.29 -4.92
CA ALA A 35 22.31 -38.47 -5.47
C ALA A 35 21.83 -37.10 -6.00
N ASP A 36 20.67 -37.07 -6.67
CA ASP A 36 20.06 -35.84 -7.22
C ASP A 36 19.73 -34.75 -6.18
N TYR A 37 19.78 -35.07 -4.89
CA TYR A 37 19.48 -34.15 -3.79
C TYR A 37 20.67 -33.86 -2.87
N SER A 38 21.87 -34.33 -3.26
CA SER A 38 23.09 -34.20 -2.46
C SER A 38 23.71 -32.80 -2.44
N ASP A 39 23.21 -31.86 -3.24
CA ASP A 39 23.66 -30.46 -3.30
C ASP A 39 23.21 -29.61 -2.11
N LEU A 40 22.32 -30.13 -1.26
CA LEU A 40 21.82 -29.48 -0.05
C LEU A 40 21.97 -30.40 1.17
N THR A 41 22.19 -29.81 2.34
CA THR A 41 22.34 -30.58 3.58
C THR A 41 20.98 -30.97 4.18
N PRO A 42 20.90 -32.06 4.97
CA PRO A 42 19.67 -32.41 5.69
C PRO A 42 19.13 -31.27 6.55
N THR A 43 20.01 -30.48 7.17
CA THR A 43 19.63 -29.30 7.96
C THR A 43 18.96 -28.22 7.11
N GLN A 44 19.41 -28.00 5.87
CA GLN A 44 18.77 -27.05 4.96
C GLN A 44 17.37 -27.53 4.54
N TYR A 45 17.19 -28.84 4.36
CA TYR A 45 15.87 -29.42 4.08
C TYR A 45 14.91 -29.30 5.27
N GLU A 46 15.35 -29.55 6.49
CA GLU A 46 14.48 -29.38 7.66
C GLU A 46 14.15 -27.91 7.90
N ALA A 47 15.11 -27.00 7.75
CA ALA A 47 14.86 -25.56 7.84
C ALA A 47 13.82 -25.10 6.81
N ALA A 48 13.89 -25.61 5.57
CA ALA A 48 12.90 -25.33 4.55
C ALA A 48 11.51 -25.90 4.90
N TYR A 49 11.43 -27.12 5.43
CA TYR A 49 10.15 -27.73 5.83
C TYR A 49 9.47 -26.95 6.95
N THR A 50 10.23 -26.53 7.96
CA THR A 50 9.73 -25.66 9.04
C THR A 50 9.22 -24.34 8.46
N TRP A 51 10.02 -23.69 7.62
CA TRP A 51 9.64 -22.42 6.99
C TRP A 51 8.36 -22.55 6.12
N LEU A 52 8.20 -23.63 5.36
CA LEU A 52 6.99 -23.90 4.59
C LEU A 52 5.75 -23.98 5.50
N GLY A 53 5.87 -24.61 6.67
CA GLY A 53 4.79 -24.71 7.66
C GLY A 53 4.44 -23.36 8.28
N GLU A 54 5.45 -22.58 8.69
CA GLU A 54 5.26 -21.22 9.24
C GLU A 54 4.57 -20.26 8.26
N ASN A 55 4.72 -20.51 6.95
CA ASN A 55 4.13 -19.71 5.89
C ASN A 55 2.85 -20.34 5.28
N GLY A 56 2.29 -21.39 5.91
CA GLY A 56 1.03 -22.01 5.50
C GLY A 56 1.07 -22.69 4.13
N LEU A 57 2.26 -23.01 3.62
CA LEU A 57 2.43 -23.61 2.29
C LEU A 57 2.22 -25.14 2.28
N LEU A 58 2.10 -25.76 3.46
CA LEU A 58 1.87 -27.21 3.60
C LEU A 58 0.38 -27.61 3.63
N GLU A 59 -0.53 -26.64 3.73
CA GLU A 59 -1.96 -26.88 3.94
C GLU A 59 -2.73 -27.18 2.64
N ASP A 60 -2.21 -26.73 1.50
CA ASP A 60 -2.85 -26.85 0.19
C ASP A 60 -1.79 -27.14 -0.88
N LEU A 61 -1.56 -28.44 -1.07
CA LEU A 61 -0.51 -28.98 -1.95
C LEU A 61 -0.98 -29.21 -3.39
N ASP A 62 -2.28 -29.05 -3.68
CA ASP A 62 -2.88 -29.35 -4.98
C ASP A 62 -2.97 -28.09 -5.88
N ARG A 63 -2.06 -27.13 -5.64
CA ARG A 63 -2.07 -25.83 -6.31
C ARG A 63 -1.59 -25.94 -7.75
N SER A 64 -2.35 -25.35 -8.66
CA SER A 64 -2.04 -25.23 -10.09
C SER A 64 -0.89 -24.25 -10.40
N ALA A 65 -0.45 -23.46 -9.42
CA ALA A 65 0.63 -22.49 -9.60
C ALA A 65 2.01 -23.17 -9.67
N ALA A 66 2.93 -22.62 -10.46
CA ALA A 66 4.31 -23.08 -10.49
C ALA A 66 4.95 -22.96 -9.08
N VAL A 67 5.56 -24.06 -8.60
CA VAL A 67 6.14 -24.14 -7.26
C VAL A 67 7.14 -23.00 -6.97
N GLY A 68 7.98 -22.66 -7.95
CA GLY A 68 8.96 -21.58 -7.83
C GLY A 68 8.32 -20.23 -7.52
N GLU A 69 7.26 -19.86 -8.24
CA GLU A 69 6.51 -18.62 -7.99
C GLU A 69 5.88 -18.59 -6.61
N LEU A 70 5.30 -19.71 -6.17
CA LEU A 70 4.64 -19.82 -4.87
C LEU A 70 5.63 -19.67 -3.71
N VAL A 71 6.80 -20.31 -3.79
CA VAL A 71 7.87 -20.16 -2.80
C VAL A 71 8.41 -18.74 -2.82
N PHE A 72 8.63 -18.15 -4.00
CA PHE A 72 9.13 -16.78 -4.14
C PHE A 72 8.16 -15.76 -3.53
N ARG A 73 6.86 -15.89 -3.83
CA ARG A 73 5.80 -15.05 -3.27
C ARG A 73 5.74 -15.12 -1.75
N ALA A 74 5.81 -16.31 -1.18
CA ALA A 74 5.84 -16.49 0.27
C ALA A 74 7.12 -15.94 0.91
N ALA A 75 8.27 -16.09 0.24
CA ALA A 75 9.54 -15.52 0.67
C ALA A 75 9.49 -13.99 0.71
N LEU A 76 8.89 -13.35 -0.29
CA LEU A 76 8.69 -11.89 -0.30
C LEU A 76 7.66 -11.45 0.75
N ALA A 77 6.51 -12.12 0.86
CA ALA A 77 5.45 -11.72 1.78
C ALA A 77 5.86 -11.84 3.26
N SER A 78 6.71 -12.81 3.60
CA SER A 78 7.31 -12.96 4.93
C SER A 78 8.62 -12.17 5.11
N SER A 79 9.13 -11.59 4.02
CA SER A 79 10.30 -10.72 4.09
C SER A 79 9.91 -9.42 4.79
N GLY A 80 10.78 -8.94 5.66
CA GLY A 80 10.73 -7.57 6.18
C GLY A 80 11.57 -6.65 5.30
N ALA A 81 11.61 -6.89 3.99
CA ALA A 81 12.48 -6.17 3.07
C ALA A 81 12.06 -4.69 3.01
N PRO A 82 12.94 -3.73 3.39
CA PRO A 82 12.57 -2.32 3.46
C PRO A 82 12.19 -1.72 2.10
N TRP A 83 12.70 -2.28 1.00
CA TRP A 83 12.37 -1.82 -0.34
C TRP A 83 10.96 -2.23 -0.78
N LEU A 84 10.41 -3.31 -0.21
CA LEU A 84 9.12 -3.85 -0.65
C LEU A 84 7.98 -2.87 -0.36
N GLN A 85 8.05 -2.10 0.73
CA GLN A 85 7.03 -1.10 1.06
C GLN A 85 6.92 0.03 0.02
N ASP A 86 8.01 0.33 -0.68
CA ASP A 86 8.14 1.38 -1.69
C ASP A 86 8.40 0.81 -3.10
N ALA A 87 8.06 -0.48 -3.32
CA ALA A 87 8.35 -1.18 -4.56
C ALA A 87 7.76 -0.47 -5.80
N ASP A 88 6.64 0.23 -5.63
CA ASP A 88 5.98 1.02 -6.68
C ASP A 88 6.83 2.15 -7.29
N VAL A 89 7.91 2.53 -6.61
CA VAL A 89 8.87 3.53 -7.09
C VAL A 89 10.26 2.93 -7.24
N LEU A 90 10.64 2.02 -6.34
CA LEU A 90 11.97 1.43 -6.34
C LEU A 90 12.14 0.34 -7.40
N VAL A 91 11.05 -0.26 -7.85
CA VAL A 91 11.06 -1.37 -8.81
C VAL A 91 10.02 -1.07 -9.90
N ARG A 92 10.41 -0.31 -10.92
CA ARG A 92 9.51 0.10 -12.02
C ARG A 92 9.53 -0.86 -13.21
N GLY A 93 10.49 -1.77 -13.23
CA GLY A 93 10.65 -2.80 -14.24
C GLY A 93 11.53 -3.95 -13.74
N PRO A 94 11.58 -5.07 -14.48
CA PRO A 94 12.41 -6.23 -14.13
C PRO A 94 13.89 -5.91 -13.89
N GLU A 95 14.43 -4.94 -14.62
CA GLU A 95 15.82 -4.49 -14.53
C GLU A 95 16.14 -3.72 -13.24
N GLU A 96 15.12 -3.28 -12.49
CA GLU A 96 15.26 -2.57 -11.22
C GLU A 96 15.07 -3.50 -10.00
N LEU A 97 15.01 -4.82 -10.21
CA LEU A 97 14.87 -5.78 -9.11
C LEU A 97 16.07 -5.73 -8.16
N PRO A 98 15.85 -5.63 -6.84
CA PRO A 98 16.95 -5.65 -5.86
C PRO A 98 17.69 -6.99 -5.78
N ASP A 99 18.96 -6.97 -5.35
CA ASP A 99 19.84 -8.15 -5.30
C ASP A 99 19.30 -9.33 -4.46
N ASP A 100 18.52 -9.06 -3.42
CA ASP A 100 17.90 -10.12 -2.62
C ASP A 100 16.74 -10.80 -3.37
N ALA A 101 15.92 -10.04 -4.09
CA ALA A 101 14.91 -10.57 -5.00
C ALA A 101 15.54 -11.35 -6.15
N LEU A 102 16.58 -10.82 -6.80
CA LEU A 102 17.30 -11.50 -7.89
C LEU A 102 17.89 -12.84 -7.44
N ARG A 103 18.56 -12.89 -6.28
CA ARG A 103 19.12 -14.13 -5.74
C ARG A 103 18.06 -15.16 -5.37
N ALA A 104 16.88 -14.71 -4.92
CA ALA A 104 15.76 -15.60 -4.65
C ALA A 104 15.12 -16.13 -5.95
N ALA A 105 15.00 -15.29 -6.97
CA ALA A 105 14.50 -15.66 -8.29
C ALA A 105 15.42 -16.70 -8.94
N GLU A 106 16.73 -16.47 -8.92
CA GLU A 106 17.73 -17.42 -9.42
C GLU A 106 17.65 -18.77 -8.70
N ALA A 107 17.54 -18.76 -7.37
CA ALA A 107 17.40 -19.98 -6.58
C ALA A 107 16.16 -20.80 -6.96
N LEU A 108 15.10 -20.12 -7.39
CA LEU A 108 13.81 -20.71 -7.76
C LEU A 108 13.61 -20.85 -9.27
N ARG A 109 14.66 -20.55 -10.05
CA ARG A 109 14.68 -20.62 -11.52
C ARG A 109 13.60 -19.78 -12.20
N LEU A 110 13.31 -18.62 -11.61
CA LEU A 110 12.43 -17.61 -12.21
C LEU A 110 13.27 -16.67 -13.08
N SER A 111 12.72 -16.26 -14.21
CA SER A 111 13.21 -15.11 -14.97
C SER A 111 12.98 -13.81 -14.19
N GLU A 112 13.70 -12.75 -14.55
CA GLU A 112 13.50 -11.42 -13.97
C GLU A 112 12.07 -10.91 -14.21
N GLY A 113 11.48 -11.21 -15.37
CA GLY A 113 10.09 -10.88 -15.69
C GLY A 113 9.09 -11.55 -14.75
N GLU A 114 9.21 -12.86 -14.56
CA GLU A 114 8.36 -13.61 -13.62
C GLU A 114 8.56 -13.11 -12.17
N ALA A 115 9.81 -12.87 -11.76
CA ALA A 115 10.10 -12.33 -10.44
C ALA A 115 9.46 -10.94 -10.22
N TYR A 116 9.55 -10.06 -11.22
CA TYR A 116 8.92 -8.74 -11.19
C TYR A 116 7.39 -8.82 -11.09
N GLU A 117 6.75 -9.75 -11.82
CA GLU A 117 5.32 -9.99 -11.71
C GLU A 117 4.93 -10.45 -10.29
N GLN A 118 5.72 -11.33 -9.68
CA GLN A 118 5.47 -11.78 -8.31
C GLN A 118 5.69 -10.65 -7.29
N VAL A 119 6.73 -9.82 -7.45
CA VAL A 119 6.93 -8.62 -6.61
C VAL A 119 5.73 -7.70 -6.71
N SER A 120 5.27 -7.41 -7.93
CA SER A 120 4.11 -6.56 -8.19
C SER A 120 2.84 -7.12 -7.56
N ALA A 121 2.63 -8.44 -7.62
CA ALA A 121 1.49 -9.11 -7.02
C ALA A 121 1.51 -9.07 -5.48
N VAL A 122 2.67 -9.35 -4.87
CA VAL A 122 2.83 -9.28 -3.40
C VAL A 122 2.63 -7.86 -2.91
N TRP A 123 3.33 -6.91 -3.52
CA TRP A 123 3.23 -5.51 -3.17
C TRP A 123 1.80 -4.98 -3.36
N GLY A 124 1.16 -5.24 -4.50
CA GLY A 124 -0.20 -4.78 -4.77
C GLY A 124 -1.22 -5.25 -3.74
N LYS A 125 -1.08 -6.48 -3.23
CA LYS A 125 -1.94 -6.99 -2.14
C LYS A 125 -1.67 -6.27 -0.82
N VAL A 126 -0.40 -6.20 -0.41
CA VAL A 126 0.03 -5.57 0.84
C VAL A 126 -0.35 -4.08 0.86
N ASP A 127 -0.13 -3.39 -0.26
CA ASP A 127 -0.48 -1.98 -0.44
C ASP A 127 -1.98 -1.74 -0.35
N THR A 128 -2.80 -2.61 -0.95
CA THR A 128 -4.26 -2.48 -0.91
C THR A 128 -4.81 -2.54 0.52
N GLU A 129 -4.41 -3.55 1.30
CA GLU A 129 -4.85 -3.72 2.70
C GLU A 129 -4.34 -2.58 3.59
N ALA A 130 -3.05 -2.23 3.47
CA ALA A 130 -2.46 -1.15 4.24
C ALA A 130 -3.10 0.21 3.92
N ARG A 131 -3.39 0.49 2.64
CA ARG A 131 -4.02 1.74 2.21
C ARG A 131 -5.47 1.84 2.65
N ALA A 132 -6.22 0.74 2.65
CA ALA A 132 -7.58 0.74 3.19
C ALA A 132 -7.59 1.11 4.68
N LEU A 133 -6.67 0.51 5.47
CA LEU A 133 -6.52 0.83 6.89
C LEU A 133 -6.08 2.29 7.10
N ILE A 134 -5.02 2.74 6.42
CA ILE A 134 -4.49 4.11 6.53
C ILE A 134 -5.56 5.14 6.11
N GLY A 135 -6.30 4.85 5.04
CA GLY A 135 -7.41 5.66 4.56
C GLY A 135 -8.47 5.83 5.64
N SER A 136 -9.02 4.71 6.12
CA SER A 136 -10.07 4.70 7.14
C SER A 136 -9.66 5.39 8.45
N VAL A 137 -8.46 5.09 8.96
CA VAL A 137 -7.99 5.69 10.21
C VAL A 137 -7.73 7.19 10.05
N GLY A 138 -7.13 7.61 8.93
CA GLY A 138 -6.86 9.04 8.71
C GLY A 138 -8.12 9.87 8.46
N GLU A 139 -9.12 9.29 7.79
CA GLU A 139 -10.43 9.91 7.62
C GLU A 139 -11.13 10.13 8.97
N LEU A 140 -11.21 9.08 9.81
CA LEU A 140 -11.79 9.18 11.15
C LEU A 140 -11.05 10.19 12.03
N ALA A 141 -9.72 10.19 11.97
CA ALA A 141 -8.90 11.15 12.70
C ALA A 141 -9.17 12.59 12.23
N LEU A 142 -9.33 12.81 10.92
CA LEU A 142 -9.64 14.11 10.36
C LEU A 142 -11.05 14.58 10.77
N VAL A 143 -12.05 13.70 10.76
CA VAL A 143 -13.40 14.02 11.27
C VAL A 143 -13.36 14.48 12.72
N ALA A 144 -12.63 13.75 13.58
CA ALA A 144 -12.47 14.11 14.99
C ALA A 144 -11.77 15.48 15.14
N LEU A 145 -10.67 15.70 14.42
CA LEU A 145 -9.94 16.97 14.42
C LEU A 145 -10.84 18.14 13.98
N LEU A 146 -11.61 17.96 12.90
CA LEU A 146 -12.53 18.96 12.38
C LEU A 146 -13.63 19.28 13.42
N ALA A 147 -14.27 18.25 13.98
CA ALA A 147 -15.37 18.43 14.95
C ALA A 147 -14.94 19.20 16.20
N GLU A 148 -13.68 19.05 16.63
CA GLU A 148 -13.12 19.81 17.73
C GLU A 148 -12.77 21.26 17.32
N ALA A 149 -12.19 21.43 16.13
CA ALA A 149 -11.56 22.68 15.72
C ALA A 149 -12.50 23.69 15.05
N VAL A 150 -13.62 23.28 14.47
CA VAL A 150 -14.51 24.18 13.70
C VAL A 150 -15.79 24.51 14.45
N ASP A 151 -16.28 25.74 14.29
CA ASP A 151 -17.62 26.12 14.73
C ASP A 151 -18.69 25.85 13.66
N ALA A 152 -18.80 24.58 13.26
CA ALA A 152 -19.74 24.11 12.25
C ALA A 152 -20.10 22.63 12.49
N ARG A 153 -21.20 22.16 11.90
CA ARG A 153 -21.52 20.72 11.91
C ARG A 153 -20.59 20.01 10.92
N VAL A 154 -19.90 18.99 11.41
CA VAL A 154 -19.09 18.07 10.59
C VAL A 154 -19.86 16.78 10.42
N GLU A 155 -19.88 16.26 9.20
CA GLU A 155 -20.55 15.01 8.84
C GLU A 155 -19.59 14.10 8.09
N HIS A 156 -19.50 12.86 8.54
CA HIS A 156 -18.75 11.81 7.87
C HIS A 156 -19.66 11.12 6.85
N VAL A 157 -19.56 11.54 5.60
CA VAL A 157 -20.45 11.14 4.50
C VAL A 157 -20.10 9.73 4.01
N ALA A 158 -18.82 9.41 3.89
CA ALA A 158 -18.35 8.08 3.50
C ALA A 158 -18.85 6.96 4.43
N ALA A 159 -19.18 7.25 5.70
CA ALA A 159 -19.76 6.26 6.62
C ALA A 159 -21.14 5.71 6.18
N HIS A 160 -21.82 6.39 5.25
CA HIS A 160 -23.17 5.99 4.82
C HIS A 160 -23.47 6.21 3.33
N SER A 161 -22.57 6.82 2.55
CA SER A 161 -22.75 6.98 1.10
C SER A 161 -21.43 7.25 0.35
N ASP A 162 -21.06 6.32 -0.53
CA ASP A 162 -19.95 6.47 -1.47
C ASP A 162 -20.34 7.29 -2.72
N GLY A 163 -21.62 7.61 -2.86
CA GLY A 163 -22.18 8.23 -4.07
C GLY A 163 -21.88 9.73 -4.22
N PHE A 164 -21.42 10.41 -3.17
CA PHE A 164 -21.22 11.85 -3.18
C PHE A 164 -19.92 12.29 -3.87
N GLY A 165 -18.87 11.45 -3.84
CA GLY A 165 -17.55 11.79 -4.40
C GLY A 165 -16.73 12.73 -3.51
N TYR A 166 -17.01 12.70 -2.20
CA TYR A 166 -16.23 13.28 -1.11
C TYR A 166 -16.56 12.54 0.20
N ASP A 167 -15.65 12.57 1.15
CA ASP A 167 -15.72 11.77 2.39
C ASP A 167 -16.38 12.52 3.54
N ILE A 168 -16.13 13.83 3.65
CA ILE A 168 -16.52 14.65 4.82
C ILE A 168 -17.21 15.93 4.35
N ALA A 169 -18.31 16.29 4.99
CA ALA A 169 -18.99 17.57 4.79
C ALA A 169 -18.88 18.46 6.03
N VAL A 170 -18.49 19.72 5.84
CA VAL A 170 -18.53 20.78 6.85
C VAL A 170 -19.65 21.75 6.51
N HIS A 171 -20.70 21.73 7.31
CA HIS A 171 -21.91 22.51 7.13
C HIS A 171 -21.79 23.87 7.82
N ALA A 172 -21.14 24.81 7.15
CA ALA A 172 -21.04 26.20 7.60
C ALA A 172 -21.90 27.13 6.74
N ARG A 173 -22.63 28.06 7.39
CA ARG A 173 -23.54 28.99 6.71
C ARG A 173 -22.79 29.81 5.65
N GLY A 174 -23.17 29.65 4.39
CA GLY A 174 -22.60 30.37 3.25
C GLY A 174 -21.18 29.97 2.86
N ARG A 175 -20.58 28.97 3.53
CA ARG A 175 -19.22 28.47 3.27
C ARG A 175 -19.14 26.96 3.47
N PRO A 176 -19.98 26.16 2.77
CA PRO A 176 -19.85 24.72 2.83
C PRO A 176 -18.45 24.29 2.33
N LEU A 177 -17.97 23.19 2.87
CA LEU A 177 -16.77 22.53 2.43
C LEU A 177 -17.03 21.03 2.36
N HIS A 178 -16.72 20.44 1.21
CA HIS A 178 -16.79 19.00 0.98
C HIS A 178 -15.36 18.51 0.77
N ILE A 179 -14.93 17.57 1.59
CA ILE A 179 -13.53 17.15 1.69
C ILE A 179 -13.39 15.73 1.16
N GLU A 180 -12.50 15.56 0.21
CA GLU A 180 -11.92 14.25 -0.14
C GLU A 180 -10.62 14.09 0.65
N ALA A 181 -10.55 13.08 1.53
CA ALA A 181 -9.43 12.85 2.44
C ALA A 181 -8.50 11.76 1.90
N LYS A 182 -7.22 12.10 1.68
CA LYS A 182 -6.20 11.13 1.29
C LYS A 182 -5.12 11.04 2.35
N SER A 183 -4.96 9.86 2.95
CA SER A 183 -4.10 9.65 4.13
C SER A 183 -2.82 8.89 3.78
N THR A 184 -1.72 9.22 4.45
CA THR A 184 -0.42 8.53 4.28
C THR A 184 0.39 8.50 5.57
N VAL A 185 1.17 7.45 5.78
CA VAL A 185 2.19 7.36 6.85
C VAL A 185 3.61 7.68 6.33
N ARG A 186 3.78 7.80 5.01
CA ARG A 186 5.08 8.10 4.38
C ARG A 186 5.38 9.58 4.49
N ARG A 187 6.56 9.95 4.99
CA ARG A 187 6.99 11.35 5.15
C ARG A 187 7.59 11.89 3.86
N GLY A 188 7.33 13.17 3.56
CA GLY A 188 7.95 13.87 2.44
C GLY A 188 7.50 13.39 1.05
N ARG A 189 6.48 12.53 0.98
CA ARG A 189 5.94 11.97 -0.25
C ARG A 189 4.42 11.90 -0.16
N LEU A 190 3.75 12.61 -1.06
CA LEU A 190 2.30 12.57 -1.21
C LEU A 190 1.97 11.92 -2.56
N ALA A 191 1.47 10.69 -2.51
CA ALA A 191 0.95 10.01 -3.68
C ALA A 191 -0.44 9.46 -3.33
N PHE A 192 -1.41 9.67 -4.21
CA PHE A 192 -2.76 9.14 -4.03
C PHE A 192 -3.38 8.77 -5.37
N TYR A 193 -4.47 8.01 -5.29
CA TYR A 193 -5.29 7.68 -6.44
C TYR A 193 -6.56 8.50 -6.38
N LEU A 194 -6.93 9.08 -7.52
CA LEU A 194 -8.15 9.85 -7.71
C LEU A 194 -9.05 9.08 -8.67
N SER A 195 -10.28 8.78 -8.23
CA SER A 195 -11.27 8.16 -9.11
C SER A 195 -11.87 9.18 -10.08
N ARG A 196 -12.43 8.68 -11.20
CA ARG A 196 -13.15 9.52 -12.16
C ARG A 196 -14.34 10.20 -11.51
N HIS A 197 -15.04 9.49 -10.62
CA HIS A 197 -16.17 10.03 -9.87
C HIS A 197 -15.76 11.21 -8.99
N GLU A 198 -14.69 11.05 -8.18
CA GLU A 198 -14.11 12.12 -7.36
C GLU A 198 -13.74 13.34 -8.20
N TYR A 199 -13.05 13.12 -9.33
CA TYR A 199 -12.65 14.19 -10.24
C TYR A 199 -13.85 14.93 -10.84
N GLU A 200 -14.86 14.22 -11.33
CA GLU A 200 -16.04 14.88 -11.89
C GLU A 200 -16.87 15.60 -10.81
N THR A 201 -16.90 15.09 -9.58
CA THR A 201 -17.50 15.79 -8.44
C THR A 201 -16.72 17.07 -8.14
N MET A 202 -15.39 17.00 -8.01
CA MET A 202 -14.52 18.17 -7.84
C MET A 202 -14.81 19.26 -8.88
N ARG A 203 -14.98 18.88 -10.16
CA ARG A 203 -15.24 19.85 -11.23
C ARG A 203 -16.60 20.54 -11.12
N ARG A 204 -17.61 19.84 -10.60
CA ARG A 204 -19.00 20.33 -10.51
C ARG A 204 -19.27 21.05 -9.20
N ASP A 205 -18.54 20.70 -8.14
CA ASP A 205 -18.79 21.16 -6.80
C ASP A 205 -17.74 22.19 -6.34
N PRO A 206 -18.09 23.48 -6.29
CA PRO A 206 -17.15 24.52 -5.84
C PRO A 206 -16.83 24.43 -4.34
N ALA A 207 -17.56 23.64 -3.56
CA ALA A 207 -17.26 23.38 -2.15
C ALA A 207 -16.25 22.23 -1.99
N TRP A 208 -15.94 21.48 -3.05
CA TRP A 208 -15.02 20.35 -2.98
C TRP A 208 -13.57 20.79 -2.77
N GLN A 209 -12.81 20.01 -1.97
CA GLN A 209 -11.39 20.21 -1.74
C GLN A 209 -10.71 18.88 -1.38
N LEU A 210 -9.55 18.61 -1.99
CA LEU A 210 -8.71 17.48 -1.59
C LEU A 210 -7.85 17.87 -0.40
N VAL A 211 -7.90 17.05 0.66
CA VAL A 211 -7.13 17.21 1.89
C VAL A 211 -6.22 15.99 2.07
N ALA A 212 -4.92 16.25 2.15
CA ALA A 212 -3.91 15.26 2.48
C ALA A 212 -3.69 15.21 4.00
N VAL A 213 -3.74 14.01 4.57
CA VAL A 213 -3.51 13.76 6.00
C VAL A 213 -2.24 12.94 6.17
N GLN A 214 -1.21 13.55 6.77
CA GLN A 214 -0.02 12.83 7.17
C GLN A 214 -0.25 12.24 8.56
N LEU A 215 -0.16 10.92 8.66
CA LEU A 215 -0.19 10.18 9.91
C LEU A 215 1.23 9.81 10.37
N THR A 216 1.40 9.66 11.68
CA THR A 216 2.55 8.96 12.28
C THR A 216 2.40 7.44 12.11
N GLN A 217 3.43 6.68 12.46
CA GLN A 217 3.35 5.21 12.52
C GLN A 217 2.35 4.72 13.58
N GLY A 218 2.04 5.55 14.59
CA GLY A 218 0.99 5.30 15.58
C GLY A 218 -0.39 5.80 15.15
N TYR A 219 -0.56 6.19 13.89
CA TYR A 219 -1.80 6.71 13.30
C TYR A 219 -2.33 8.03 13.88
N GLU A 220 -1.46 8.83 14.52
CA GLU A 220 -1.80 10.19 14.93
C GLU A 220 -1.57 11.18 13.78
N ILE A 221 -2.40 12.23 13.67
CA ILE A 221 -2.19 13.27 12.66
C ILE A 221 -0.91 14.05 12.98
N ALA A 222 0.06 13.99 12.07
CA ALA A 222 1.29 14.76 12.12
C ALA A 222 1.17 16.10 11.36
N ALA A 223 0.45 16.10 10.23
CA ALA A 223 0.21 17.28 9.42
C ALA A 223 -1.06 17.15 8.56
N VAL A 224 -1.65 18.29 8.24
CA VAL A 224 -2.79 18.41 7.31
C VAL A 224 -2.40 19.40 6.23
N ALA A 225 -2.73 19.08 4.98
CA ALA A 225 -2.49 19.95 3.85
C ALA A 225 -3.59 19.79 2.80
N SER A 226 -3.61 20.70 1.83
CA SER A 226 -4.58 20.73 0.74
C SER A 226 -3.90 20.71 -0.61
N VAL A 227 -4.57 20.12 -1.60
CA VAL A 227 -4.13 20.16 -3.01
C VAL A 227 -5.16 20.92 -3.82
N ALA A 228 -4.70 21.87 -4.64
CA ALA A 228 -5.57 22.72 -5.43
C ALA A 228 -6.27 21.95 -6.56
N ALA A 229 -7.57 22.21 -6.76
CA ALA A 229 -8.35 21.59 -7.83
C ALA A 229 -7.83 21.95 -9.22
N GLU A 230 -7.26 23.15 -9.37
CA GLU A 230 -6.61 23.63 -10.59
C GLU A 230 -5.37 22.80 -10.91
N TRP A 231 -4.56 22.47 -9.90
CA TRP A 231 -3.40 21.61 -10.08
C TRP A 231 -3.84 20.20 -10.48
N ILE A 232 -4.80 19.61 -9.77
CA ILE A 232 -5.34 18.27 -10.08
C ILE A 232 -5.83 18.22 -11.52
N SER A 233 -6.63 19.21 -11.93
CA SER A 233 -7.19 19.28 -13.28
C SER A 233 -6.14 19.36 -14.38
N ALA A 234 -4.96 19.93 -14.09
CA ALA A 234 -3.86 20.00 -15.04
C ALA A 234 -3.06 18.68 -15.16
N GLN A 235 -3.17 17.77 -14.19
CA GLN A 235 -2.39 16.52 -14.15
C GLN A 235 -3.16 15.27 -14.57
N VAL A 236 -4.49 15.26 -14.45
CA VAL A 236 -5.27 14.06 -14.77
C VAL A 236 -5.22 13.71 -16.27
N PRO A 237 -5.31 12.41 -16.64
CA PRO A 237 -5.37 12.00 -18.03
C PRO A 237 -6.58 12.58 -18.77
N GLN A 238 -6.45 12.73 -20.09
CA GLN A 238 -7.59 12.98 -20.98
C GLN A 238 -8.04 11.68 -21.65
N ASP A 239 -9.35 11.54 -21.85
CA ASP A 239 -9.90 10.42 -22.61
C ASP A 239 -9.47 10.54 -24.08
N GLY A 240 -8.79 9.52 -24.61
CA GLY A 240 -8.18 9.55 -25.94
C GLY A 240 -9.11 9.23 -27.11
N GLY A 241 -10.36 8.81 -26.85
CA GLY A 241 -11.31 8.43 -27.89
C GLY A 241 -12.71 8.14 -27.35
N PRO A 242 -13.70 7.87 -28.23
CA PRO A 242 -15.11 7.77 -27.84
C PRO A 242 -15.47 6.49 -27.08
N PHE A 243 -14.61 5.48 -27.10
CA PHE A 243 -14.88 4.16 -26.52
C PHE A 243 -13.94 3.79 -25.35
N GLY A 244 -13.00 4.68 -25.02
CA GLY A 244 -12.07 4.49 -23.91
C GLY A 244 -12.20 5.65 -22.94
N ARG A 245 -12.31 5.36 -21.64
CA ARG A 245 -12.31 6.36 -20.58
C ARG A 245 -11.43 5.92 -19.43
N TRP A 246 -10.77 6.86 -18.76
CA TRP A 246 -10.05 6.53 -17.52
C TRP A 246 -11.02 6.46 -16.33
N GLU A 247 -10.76 5.53 -15.41
CA GLU A 247 -11.57 5.31 -14.19
C GLU A 247 -10.86 5.75 -12.92
N ALA A 248 -9.54 5.63 -12.89
CA ALA A 248 -8.70 6.09 -11.80
C ALA A 248 -7.34 6.53 -12.35
N CYS A 249 -6.71 7.48 -11.69
CA CYS A 249 -5.33 7.86 -11.97
C CYS A 249 -4.56 8.03 -10.67
N ARG A 250 -3.26 7.72 -10.72
CA ARG A 250 -2.32 8.01 -9.64
C ARG A 250 -1.74 9.40 -9.85
N LEU A 251 -1.68 10.19 -8.79
CA LEU A 251 -1.05 11.50 -8.76
C LEU A 251 0.07 11.48 -7.72
N ASP A 252 1.30 11.71 -8.17
CA ASP A 252 2.46 11.98 -7.31
C ASP A 252 2.58 13.51 -7.17
N VAL A 253 2.24 14.03 -5.99
CA VAL A 253 2.10 15.46 -5.74
C VAL A 253 3.44 16.04 -5.25
N PRO A 254 4.03 17.00 -5.99
CA PRO A 254 5.28 17.63 -5.57
C PRO A 254 5.04 18.62 -4.41
N PRO A 255 6.07 18.93 -3.60
CA PRO A 255 5.91 19.78 -2.41
C PRO A 255 5.34 21.18 -2.69
N ASP A 256 5.59 21.73 -3.86
CA ASP A 256 5.12 23.06 -4.30
C ASP A 256 3.65 23.09 -4.71
N ALA A 257 3.04 21.92 -4.98
CA ALA A 257 1.60 21.79 -5.25
C ALA A 257 0.76 21.66 -3.97
N VAL A 258 1.40 21.59 -2.80
CA VAL A 258 0.76 21.36 -1.51
C VAL A 258 0.64 22.69 -0.75
N VAL A 259 -0.57 22.98 -0.26
CA VAL A 259 -0.83 24.14 0.61
C VAL A 259 -1.01 23.65 2.05
N PRO A 260 -0.17 24.07 3.02
CA PRO A 260 -0.35 23.68 4.42
C PRO A 260 -1.73 24.05 4.97
N GLY A 261 -2.34 23.13 5.72
CA GLY A 261 -3.67 23.28 6.32
C GLY A 261 -4.83 23.18 5.33
N ILE A 262 -5.98 23.69 5.76
CA ILE A 262 -7.22 23.78 4.97
C ILE A 262 -7.66 25.26 4.96
N PRO A 263 -7.13 26.10 4.04
CA PRO A 263 -7.33 27.55 4.08
C PRO A 263 -8.80 28.00 4.12
N ARG A 264 -9.69 27.23 3.46
CA ARG A 264 -11.13 27.52 3.43
C ARG A 264 -11.79 27.48 4.81
N LEU A 265 -11.21 26.74 5.76
CA LEU A 265 -11.70 26.65 7.13
C LEU A 265 -11.23 27.81 8.02
N ALA A 266 -10.21 28.58 7.64
CA ALA A 266 -9.63 29.63 8.48
C ALA A 266 -10.64 30.54 9.21
N PRO A 267 -11.77 30.96 8.58
CA PRO A 267 -12.81 31.77 9.23
C PRO A 267 -13.64 31.03 10.30
N LEU A 268 -13.64 29.70 10.28
CA LEU A 268 -14.44 28.81 11.14
C LEU A 268 -13.62 28.19 12.28
N LEU A 269 -12.29 28.33 12.23
CA LEU A 269 -11.38 27.70 13.18
C LEU A 269 -11.43 28.39 14.54
N ARG A 270 -11.67 27.61 15.58
CA ARG A 270 -11.49 27.99 16.98
C ARG A 270 -10.00 28.24 17.27
N ALA A 271 -9.72 29.02 18.32
CA ALA A 271 -8.38 29.14 18.85
C ALA A 271 -7.98 27.83 19.54
N GLY A 272 -6.72 27.41 19.42
CA GLY A 272 -6.22 26.17 20.03
C GLY A 272 -5.25 25.43 19.14
N THR A 273 -4.72 24.32 19.64
CA THR A 273 -3.76 23.45 18.96
C THR A 273 -4.36 22.77 17.73
N THR A 274 -5.59 22.29 17.82
CA THR A 274 -6.32 21.67 16.71
C THR A 274 -6.62 22.66 15.59
N GLY A 275 -7.04 23.88 15.94
CA GLY A 275 -7.17 24.99 15.00
C GLY A 275 -5.84 25.38 14.34
N ALA A 276 -4.73 25.34 15.06
CA ALA A 276 -3.40 25.61 14.50
C ALA A 276 -2.97 24.53 13.49
N MET A 277 -3.25 23.26 13.76
CA MET A 277 -2.96 22.16 12.83
C MET A 277 -3.72 22.31 11.51
N LEU A 278 -5.01 22.69 11.57
CA LEU A 278 -5.80 22.96 10.36
C LEU A 278 -5.40 24.25 9.62
N ARG A 279 -4.54 25.11 10.20
CA ARG A 279 -3.87 26.22 9.50
C ARG A 279 -2.53 25.83 8.87
N GLY A 280 -2.13 24.57 8.98
CA GLY A 280 -0.84 24.07 8.49
C GLY A 280 0.26 24.06 9.55
N GLY A 281 -0.08 24.23 10.84
CA GLY A 281 0.85 23.95 11.92
C GLY A 281 1.21 22.47 11.97
N VAL A 282 2.48 22.17 12.27
CA VAL A 282 2.93 20.79 12.50
C VAL A 282 2.53 20.39 13.91
N GLY A 283 1.96 19.19 14.07
CA GLY A 283 1.69 18.62 15.40
C GLY A 283 2.99 18.54 16.18
N GLY A 284 3.04 19.18 17.35
CA GLY A 284 4.22 19.13 18.22
C GLY A 284 4.40 17.70 18.74
N VAL A 285 5.28 16.93 18.11
CA VAL A 285 5.83 15.71 18.68
C VAL A 285 7.25 16.08 19.11
N GLY A 286 7.47 16.12 20.42
CA GLY A 286 8.80 16.20 21.01
C GLY A 286 9.68 15.07 20.48
N GLY A 287 10.98 15.36 20.37
CA GLY A 287 12.00 14.45 19.82
C GLY A 287 12.18 13.15 20.60
#